data_AF-A0AAQ3KJY5-F1
#
_entry.id   AF-A0AAQ3KJY5-F1
#
_cell.length_a   1.000
_cell.length_b   1.000
_cell.length_c   1.000
_cell.angle_alpha   90.00
_cell.angle_beta   90.00
_cell.angle_gamma   90.00
#
_symmetry.space_group_name_H-M   'P 1'
#
loop_
_entity.id
_entity.type
_entity.pdbx_description
1 polymer ?
#
loop_
_entity_poly.entity_id
_entity_poly.type
_entity_poly.pdbx_seq_one_letter_code
_entity_poly.pdbx_strand_id
1 'polypeptide(L)'
;MFCIAHTKSDASLNSTAAQEIVDKFKALTQESDSSTPTTEDEIYRQVVGPERHGRTRGYGLGPTPTTVFGTTPGRIELASQLRIANTQNAELKTKIDELEKKMDDDRRKMEERMMEERMKLEERMEMERKKTEEKMEEGQRKMDILLAFMEEINQRGNNSRGK
;
A
#
# COMPACT_ATOMS: atom_id res chain seq x y z
N MET A 1 33.90 -15.15 28.61
CA MET A 1 34.83 -16.26 28.92
C MET A 1 34.61 -16.64 30.39
N PHE A 2 33.65 -17.52 30.67
CA PHE A 2 33.30 -17.98 32.03
C PHE A 2 33.87 -19.39 32.23
N CYS A 3 35.16 -19.44 32.54
CA CYS A 3 35.80 -20.62 33.13
C CYS A 3 36.51 -20.03 34.35
N ILE A 4 36.12 -20.33 35.58
CA ILE A 4 36.57 -21.53 36.28
C ILE A 4 35.55 -21.76 37.41
N ALA A 5 34.71 -22.78 37.29
CA ALA A 5 34.20 -23.40 38.51
C ALA A 5 35.40 -24.02 39.22
N HIS A 6 35.49 -23.90 40.54
CA HIS A 6 36.56 -24.55 41.30
C HIS A 6 36.41 -26.07 41.15
N THR A 7 37.17 -26.64 40.22
CA THR A 7 37.22 -28.07 39.98
C THR A 7 38.34 -28.69 40.80
N LYS A 8 38.13 -29.95 41.20
CA LYS A 8 39.19 -30.77 41.78
C LYS A 8 40.23 -31.09 40.69
N SER A 9 41.38 -31.65 41.09
CA SER A 9 42.45 -32.02 40.16
C SER A 9 42.02 -33.03 39.08
N ASP A 10 40.90 -33.72 39.27
CA ASP A 10 40.26 -34.66 38.34
C ASP A 10 39.20 -34.00 37.42
N ALA A 11 39.13 -32.67 37.41
CA ALA A 11 38.13 -31.86 36.71
C ALA A 11 36.67 -32.04 37.21
N SER A 12 36.43 -32.81 38.28
CA SER A 12 35.11 -32.91 38.89
C SER A 12 34.77 -31.63 39.68
N LEU A 13 33.47 -31.31 39.77
CA LEU A 13 33.03 -30.18 40.57
C LEU A 13 33.20 -30.49 42.06
N ASN A 14 33.68 -29.51 42.81
CA ASN A 14 33.86 -29.64 44.26
C ASN A 14 32.54 -29.61 45.05
N SER A 15 31.45 -29.18 44.42
CA SER A 15 30.13 -29.00 45.01
C SER A 15 29.12 -29.94 44.36
N THR A 16 28.43 -30.74 45.18
CA THR A 16 27.34 -31.62 44.73
C THR A 16 26.20 -30.82 44.10
N ALA A 17 25.87 -29.66 44.66
CA ALA A 17 24.85 -28.77 44.10
C ALA A 17 25.22 -28.22 42.71
N ALA A 18 26.50 -27.92 42.48
CA ALA A 18 26.95 -27.50 41.15
C ALA A 18 26.90 -28.65 40.14
N GLN A 19 27.21 -29.88 40.58
CA GLN A 19 27.11 -31.08 39.77
C GLN A 19 25.66 -31.34 39.34
N GLU A 20 24.70 -31.24 40.26
CA GLU A 20 23.26 -31.39 39.96
C GLU A 20 22.76 -30.38 38.92
N ILE A 21 23.24 -29.14 38.95
CA ILE A 21 22.89 -28.11 37.97
C ILE A 21 23.42 -28.50 36.59
N VAL A 22 24.68 -28.93 36.49
CA VAL A 22 25.28 -29.34 35.22
C VAL A 22 24.58 -30.58 34.66
N ASP A 23 24.23 -31.54 35.50
CA ASP A 23 23.54 -32.75 35.08
C ASP A 23 22.13 -32.45 34.56
N LYS A 24 21.41 -31.51 35.17
CA LYS A 24 20.12 -31.01 34.66
C LYS A 24 20.24 -30.33 33.31
N PHE A 25 21.27 -29.51 33.09
CA PHE A 25 21.53 -28.92 31.78
C PHE A 25 21.73 -30.00 30.72
N LYS A 26 22.60 -30.99 30.99
CA LYS A 26 22.88 -32.07 30.04
C LYS A 26 21.61 -32.86 29.68
N ALA A 27 20.79 -33.21 30.68
CA ALA A 27 19.55 -33.95 30.45
C ALA A 27 18.57 -33.18 29.55
N LEU A 28 18.32 -31.91 29.86
CA LEU A 28 17.37 -31.08 29.09
C LEU A 28 17.87 -30.75 27.68
N THR A 29 19.18 -30.55 27.49
CA THR A 29 19.77 -30.35 26.15
C THR A 29 19.70 -31.62 25.29
N GLN A 30 19.85 -32.80 25.89
CA GLN A 30 19.68 -34.07 25.15
C GLN A 30 18.21 -34.35 24.80
N GLU A 31 17.28 -33.97 25.68
CA GLU A 31 15.84 -34.10 25.42
C GLU A 31 15.36 -33.11 24.34
N SER A 32 15.89 -31.89 24.29
CA SER A 32 15.51 -30.87 23.30
C SER A 32 15.85 -31.26 21.85
N ASP A 33 16.89 -32.08 21.65
CA ASP A 33 17.25 -32.63 20.33
C ASP A 33 16.24 -33.68 19.83
N SER A 34 15.38 -34.21 20.73
CA SER A 34 14.55 -35.38 20.45
C SER A 34 13.05 -35.11 20.29
N SER A 35 12.49 -34.04 20.86
CA SER A 35 11.01 -33.88 20.89
C SER A 35 10.43 -32.48 20.74
N THR A 36 11.14 -31.40 21.03
CA THR A 36 10.67 -30.01 20.81
C THR A 36 11.85 -29.04 20.78
N PRO A 37 11.91 -28.06 19.84
CA PRO A 37 12.97 -27.06 19.84
C PRO A 37 12.81 -26.15 21.06
N THR A 38 13.43 -26.53 22.17
CA THR A 38 13.56 -25.71 23.37
C THR A 38 14.82 -24.88 23.19
N THR A 39 14.70 -23.56 23.29
CA THR A 39 15.87 -22.69 23.13
C THR A 39 16.81 -22.85 24.31
N GLU A 40 18.11 -22.59 24.11
CA GLU A 40 19.09 -22.60 25.19
C GLU A 40 18.65 -21.69 26.37
N ASP A 41 18.00 -20.57 26.07
CA ASP A 41 17.44 -19.64 27.06
C ASP A 41 16.31 -20.28 27.90
N GLU A 42 15.50 -21.14 27.30
CA GLU A 42 14.40 -21.82 27.99
C GLU A 42 14.93 -22.92 28.91
N ILE A 43 15.90 -23.71 28.43
CA ILE A 43 16.62 -24.70 29.24
C ILE A 43 17.30 -23.99 30.42
N TYR A 44 17.98 -22.88 30.16
CA TYR A 44 18.65 -22.09 31.20
C TYR A 44 17.68 -21.54 32.25
N ARG A 45 16.51 -21.04 31.83
CA ARG A 45 15.44 -20.59 32.72
C ARG A 45 14.85 -21.74 33.55
N GLN A 46 14.72 -22.94 32.98
CA GLN A 46 14.22 -24.11 33.70
C GLN A 46 15.21 -24.61 34.76
N VAL A 47 16.50 -24.71 34.41
CA VAL A 47 17.53 -25.22 35.33
C VAL A 47 17.83 -24.23 36.46
N VAL A 48 18.02 -22.95 36.12
CA VAL A 48 18.46 -21.92 37.07
C VAL A 48 17.24 -21.21 37.72
N GLY A 49 16.02 -21.45 37.22
CA GLY A 49 14.76 -20.93 37.76
C GLY A 49 14.36 -19.56 37.20
N PRO A 50 13.26 -18.94 37.69
CA PRO A 50 12.82 -17.63 37.25
C PRO A 50 13.74 -16.49 37.72
N GLU A 51 13.69 -15.36 37.02
CA GLU A 51 14.39 -14.13 37.40
C GLU A 51 13.83 -13.57 38.73
N ARG A 52 14.70 -13.03 39.59
CA ARG A 52 14.26 -12.39 40.83
C ARG A 52 13.91 -10.94 40.57
N HIS A 53 12.88 -10.43 41.26
CA HIS A 53 12.46 -9.04 41.12
C HIS A 53 13.64 -8.08 41.39
N GLY A 54 13.80 -7.10 40.50
CA GLY A 54 14.80 -6.03 40.64
C GLY A 54 16.24 -6.42 40.30
N ARG A 55 16.51 -7.62 39.77
CA ARG A 55 17.87 -8.03 39.36
C ARG A 55 17.89 -8.63 37.98
N THR A 56 18.99 -8.42 37.27
CA THR A 56 19.26 -9.08 35.99
C THR A 56 20.20 -10.26 36.22
N ARG A 57 19.79 -11.45 35.77
CA ARG A 57 20.57 -12.69 35.92
C ARG A 57 21.91 -12.62 35.23
N GLY A 58 22.90 -13.31 35.79
CA GLY A 58 24.27 -13.35 35.28
C GLY A 58 25.12 -12.14 35.70
N TYR A 59 24.51 -11.08 36.23
CA TYR A 59 25.22 -9.88 36.66
C TYR A 59 25.46 -9.77 38.18
N GLY A 60 25.15 -10.81 38.96
CA GLY A 60 25.41 -10.84 40.42
C GLY A 60 24.54 -9.86 41.21
N LEU A 61 25.16 -9.03 42.07
CA LEU A 61 24.52 -7.87 42.73
C LEU A 61 24.23 -6.71 41.76
N GLY A 62 24.50 -6.90 40.45
CA GLY A 62 24.56 -5.87 39.43
C GLY A 62 23.23 -5.22 39.00
N PRO A 63 23.15 -4.71 37.76
CA PRO A 63 22.12 -3.77 37.32
C PRO A 63 20.70 -4.32 37.43
N THR A 64 19.78 -3.42 37.78
CA THR A 64 18.35 -3.68 37.72
C THR A 64 17.89 -3.80 36.26
N PRO A 65 16.77 -4.47 35.97
CA PRO A 65 16.24 -4.58 34.61
C PRO A 65 16.12 -3.23 33.91
N THR A 66 15.80 -2.16 34.63
CA THR A 66 15.70 -0.80 34.09
C THR A 66 17.00 -0.29 33.51
N THR A 67 18.15 -0.66 34.07
CA THR A 67 19.46 -0.25 33.57
C THR A 67 19.87 -1.05 32.33
N VAL A 68 19.43 -2.31 32.22
CA VAL A 68 19.81 -3.19 31.10
C VAL A 68 18.87 -3.03 29.91
N PHE A 69 17.57 -2.97 30.17
CA PHE A 69 16.52 -2.99 29.14
C PHE A 69 15.80 -1.65 28.99
N GLY A 70 16.15 -0.66 29.81
CA GLY A 70 15.47 0.63 29.87
C GLY A 70 14.18 0.59 30.69
N THR A 71 13.54 1.75 30.81
CA THR A 71 12.23 1.90 31.45
C THR A 71 11.14 1.47 30.48
N THR A 72 10.42 0.40 30.82
CA THR A 72 9.12 0.12 30.19
C THR A 72 8.09 1.14 30.72
N PRO A 73 7.29 1.78 29.85
CA PRO A 73 6.26 2.70 30.29
C PRO A 73 5.29 1.99 31.23
N GLY A 74 4.93 2.66 32.31
CA GLY A 74 3.97 2.13 33.27
C GLY A 74 2.59 1.93 32.62
N ARG A 75 1.73 1.12 33.23
CA ARG A 75 0.37 0.85 32.72
C ARG A 75 -0.43 2.12 32.40
N ILE A 76 -0.29 3.17 33.22
CA ILE A 76 -0.99 4.46 33.03
C ILE A 76 -0.47 5.19 31.79
N GLU A 77 0.85 5.22 31.63
CA GLU A 77 1.51 5.86 30.49
C GLU A 77 1.18 5.13 29.18
N LEU A 78 1.22 3.80 29.19
CA LEU A 78 0.82 2.98 28.05
C LEU A 78 -0.65 3.20 27.67
N ALA A 79 -1.55 3.29 28.67
CA ALA A 79 -2.96 3.59 28.42
C ALA A 79 -3.18 4.99 27.84
N SER A 80 -2.38 5.98 28.28
CA SER A 80 -2.40 7.34 27.72
C SER A 80 -1.93 7.35 26.26
N GLN A 81 -0.79 6.70 25.97
CA GLN A 81 -0.27 6.57 24.60
C GLN A 81 -1.27 5.86 23.69
N LEU A 82 -1.92 4.79 24.17
CA LEU A 82 -2.93 4.07 23.41
C LEU A 82 -4.14 4.96 23.08
N ARG A 83 -4.59 5.80 24.03
CA ARG A 83 -5.66 6.76 23.77
C ARG A 83 -5.27 7.77 22.68
N ILE A 84 -4.08 8.34 22.77
CA ILE A 84 -3.57 9.31 21.78
C ILE A 84 -3.46 8.66 20.40
N ALA A 85 -2.91 7.45 20.32
CA ALA A 85 -2.81 6.72 19.06
C ALA A 85 -4.20 6.43 18.47
N ASN A 86 -5.18 6.07 19.30
CA ASN A 86 -6.54 5.82 18.86
C ASN A 86 -7.22 7.10 18.34
N THR A 87 -7.04 8.24 19.00
CA THR A 87 -7.59 9.51 18.52
C THR A 87 -6.96 9.93 17.20
N GLN A 88 -5.64 9.82 17.07
CA GLN A 88 -4.94 10.11 15.81
C GLN A 88 -5.39 9.19 14.68
N ASN A 89 -5.57 7.90 14.95
CA ASN A 89 -6.09 6.95 13.97
C ASN A 89 -7.51 7.29 13.53
N ALA A 90 -8.37 7.75 14.44
CA ALA A 90 -9.72 8.19 14.10
C ALA A 90 -9.68 9.43 13.18
N GLU A 91 -8.86 10.42 13.50
CA GLU A 91 -8.68 11.63 12.68
C GLU A 91 -8.09 11.34 11.29
N LEU A 92 -7.16 10.39 11.20
CA LEU A 92 -6.60 9.97 9.92
C LEU A 92 -7.64 9.28 9.04
N LYS A 93 -8.49 8.41 9.63
CA LYS A 93 -9.59 7.77 8.91
C LYS A 93 -10.57 8.80 8.36
N THR A 94 -10.97 9.79 9.15
CA THR A 94 -11.88 10.84 8.67
C THR A 94 -11.28 11.64 7.51
N LYS A 95 -9.97 11.94 7.57
CA LYS A 95 -9.28 12.64 6.46
C LYS A 95 -9.21 11.79 5.19
N ILE A 96 -9.02 10.48 5.32
CA ILE A 96 -9.03 9.55 4.19
C ILE A 96 -10.43 9.57 3.54
N ASP A 97 -11.49 9.42 4.32
CA ASP A 97 -12.88 9.44 3.80
C ASP A 97 -13.21 10.76 3.09
N GLU A 98 -12.72 11.90 3.61
CA GLU A 98 -12.89 13.21 2.98
C GLU A 98 -12.13 13.34 1.66
N LEU A 99 -10.90 12.82 1.59
CA LEU A 99 -10.10 12.82 0.37
C LEU A 99 -10.71 11.92 -0.70
N GLU A 100 -11.21 10.74 -0.32
CA GLU A 100 -11.91 9.82 -1.23
C GLU A 100 -13.14 10.49 -1.85
N LYS A 101 -13.97 11.17 -1.04
CA LYS A 101 -15.11 11.93 -1.55
C LYS A 101 -14.70 13.05 -2.52
N LYS A 102 -13.64 13.78 -2.22
CA LYS A 102 -13.13 14.83 -3.12
C LYS A 102 -12.66 14.26 -4.44
N MET A 103 -11.95 13.13 -4.44
CA MET A 103 -11.52 12.47 -5.66
C MET A 103 -12.71 11.99 -6.50
N ASP A 104 -13.75 11.43 -5.88
CA ASP A 104 -14.96 11.01 -6.59
C ASP A 104 -15.73 12.18 -7.18
N ASP A 105 -15.80 13.32 -6.48
CA ASP A 105 -16.43 14.53 -6.99
C ASP A 105 -15.62 15.17 -8.13
N ASP A 106 -14.29 15.19 -8.03
CA ASP A 106 -13.42 15.69 -9.07
C ASP A 106 -13.44 14.79 -10.32
N ARG A 107 -13.53 13.46 -10.14
CA ARG A 107 -13.74 12.51 -11.24
C ARG A 107 -15.06 12.80 -11.96
N ARG A 108 -16.16 12.95 -11.22
CA ARG A 108 -17.48 13.27 -11.81
C ARG A 108 -17.45 14.59 -12.59
N LYS A 109 -16.85 15.65 -12.03
CA LYS A 109 -16.69 16.94 -12.73
C LYS A 109 -15.80 16.85 -13.98
N MET A 110 -14.85 15.93 -14.01
CA MET A 110 -14.02 15.70 -15.18
C MET A 110 -14.80 14.94 -16.25
N GLU A 111 -15.57 13.92 -15.87
CA GLU A 111 -16.45 13.17 -16.78
C GLU A 111 -17.52 14.07 -17.42
N GLU A 112 -18.17 14.93 -16.63
CA GLU A 112 -19.14 15.92 -17.13
C GLU A 112 -18.51 16.87 -18.16
N ARG A 113 -17.33 17.43 -17.85
CA ARG A 113 -16.60 18.31 -18.79
C ARG A 113 -16.23 17.58 -20.09
N MET A 114 -15.79 16.33 -20.01
CA MET A 114 -15.47 15.53 -21.18
C MET A 114 -16.71 15.23 -22.04
N MET A 115 -17.87 15.00 -21.41
CA MET A 115 -19.14 14.83 -22.14
C MET A 115 -19.58 16.13 -22.82
N GLU A 116 -19.50 17.27 -22.13
CA GLU A 116 -19.81 18.57 -22.71
C GLU A 116 -18.92 18.91 -23.91
N GLU A 117 -17.60 18.66 -23.79
CA GLU A 117 -16.67 18.87 -24.89
C GLU A 117 -16.96 17.95 -26.08
N ARG A 118 -17.31 16.68 -25.83
CA ARG A 118 -17.73 15.73 -26.87
C ARG A 118 -18.99 16.21 -27.59
N MET A 119 -20.02 16.66 -26.87
CA MET A 119 -21.24 17.17 -27.49
C MET A 119 -20.98 18.41 -28.34
N LYS A 120 -20.18 19.37 -27.83
CA LYS A 120 -19.80 20.57 -28.60
C LYS A 120 -19.01 20.23 -29.85
N LEU A 121 -18.15 19.21 -29.80
CA LEU A 121 -17.40 18.75 -30.96
C LEU A 121 -18.31 18.11 -32.00
N GLU A 122 -19.25 17.26 -31.57
CA GLU A 122 -20.21 16.61 -32.46
C GLU A 122 -21.13 17.62 -33.15
N GLU A 123 -21.64 18.61 -32.40
CA GLU A 123 -22.43 19.71 -32.96
C GLU A 123 -21.65 20.52 -34.01
N ARG A 124 -20.37 20.83 -33.75
CA ARG A 124 -19.50 21.50 -34.74
C ARG A 124 -19.29 20.66 -35.99
N MET A 125 -19.07 19.36 -35.83
CA MET A 125 -18.90 18.44 -36.95
C MET A 125 -20.19 18.36 -37.79
N GLU A 126 -21.36 18.35 -37.16
CA GLU A 126 -22.63 18.35 -37.88
C GLU A 126 -22.88 19.66 -38.62
N MET A 127 -22.59 20.80 -38.01
CA MET A 127 -22.68 22.11 -38.67
C MET A 127 -21.76 22.21 -39.89
N GLU A 128 -20.52 21.73 -39.78
CA GLU A 128 -19.61 21.72 -40.93
C GLU A 128 -20.09 20.76 -42.03
N ARG A 129 -20.69 19.61 -41.69
CA ARG A 129 -21.30 18.70 -42.68
C ARG A 129 -22.48 19.34 -43.41
N LYS A 130 -23.40 20.00 -42.70
CA LYS A 130 -24.52 20.72 -43.34
C LYS A 130 -24.01 21.82 -44.27
N LYS A 131 -22.99 22.56 -43.85
CA LYS A 131 -22.37 23.62 -44.65
C LYS A 131 -21.68 23.10 -45.91
N THR A 132 -21.06 21.92 -45.86
CA THR A 132 -20.48 21.30 -47.05
C THR A 132 -21.54 20.74 -47.98
N GLU A 133 -22.62 20.17 -47.45
CA GLU A 133 -23.78 19.71 -48.22
C GLU A 133 -24.47 20.87 -48.95
N GLU A 134 -24.75 21.98 -48.27
CA GLU A 134 -25.33 23.19 -48.88
C GLU A 134 -24.48 23.71 -50.04
N LYS A 135 -23.15 23.76 -49.87
CA LYS A 135 -22.23 24.19 -50.94
C LYS A 135 -22.25 23.23 -52.14
N MET A 136 -22.36 21.93 -51.89
CA MET A 136 -22.46 20.93 -52.96
C MET A 136 -23.78 21.06 -53.71
N GLU A 137 -24.90 21.26 -53.01
CA GLU A 137 -26.20 21.52 -53.65
C GLU A 137 -26.20 22.80 -54.48
N GLU A 138 -25.64 23.90 -53.96
CA GLU A 138 -25.50 25.14 -54.73
C GLU A 138 -24.64 24.94 -55.97
N GLY A 139 -23.55 24.16 -55.85
CA GLY A 139 -22.70 23.78 -56.98
C GLY A 139 -23.45 22.98 -58.02
N GLN A 140 -24.25 21.99 -57.60
CA GLN A 140 -25.12 21.19 -58.48
C GLN A 140 -26.15 22.07 -59.19
N ARG A 141 -26.88 22.93 -58.45
CA ARG A 141 -27.86 23.87 -59.04
C ARG A 141 -27.23 24.77 -60.10
N LYS A 142 -26.02 25.29 -59.86
CA LYS A 142 -25.28 26.09 -60.85
C LYS A 142 -24.91 25.28 -62.10
N MET A 143 -24.51 24.03 -61.93
CA MET A 143 -24.20 23.12 -63.04
C MET A 143 -25.45 22.79 -63.86
N ASP A 144 -26.58 22.51 -63.21
CA ASP A 144 -27.86 22.21 -63.88
C ASP A 144 -28.33 23.40 -64.72
N ILE A 145 -28.23 24.62 -64.20
CA ILE A 145 -28.55 25.85 -64.95
C ILE A 145 -27.63 26.00 -66.16
N LEU A 146 -26.32 25.73 -66.00
CA LEU A 146 -25.36 25.81 -67.10
C LEU A 146 -25.66 24.77 -68.20
N LEU A 147 -26.01 23.54 -67.82
CA LEU A 147 -26.39 22.49 -68.76
C LEU A 147 -27.67 22.86 -69.52
N ALA A 148 -28.70 23.35 -68.82
CA ALA A 148 -29.93 23.82 -69.47
C ALA A 148 -29.66 24.95 -70.46
N PHE A 149 -28.79 25.91 -70.10
CA PHE A 149 -28.38 26.99 -71.00
C PHE A 149 -27.64 26.47 -72.25
N MET A 150 -26.72 25.51 -72.07
CA MET A 150 -26.01 24.88 -73.20
C MET A 150 -26.96 24.12 -74.13
N GLU A 151 -27.94 23.40 -73.58
CA GLU A 151 -28.97 22.73 -74.36
C GLU A 151 -29.84 23.72 -75.15
N GLU A 152 -30.22 24.85 -74.57
CA GLU A 152 -31.01 25.88 -75.24
C GLU A 152 -30.26 26.50 -76.43
N ILE A 153 -28.96 26.80 -76.28
CA ILE A 153 -28.11 27.28 -77.38
C ILE A 153 -28.05 26.23 -78.50
N ASN A 154 -27.87 24.96 -78.16
CA ASN A 154 -27.78 23.88 -79.14
C ASN A 154 -29.09 23.70 -79.93
N GLN A 155 -30.24 23.78 -79.26
CA GLN A 155 -31.57 23.72 -79.90
C GLN A 155 -31.81 24.92 -80.83
N ARG A 156 -31.43 26.15 -80.43
CA ARG A 156 -31.53 27.35 -81.28
C ARG A 156 -30.63 27.25 -82.52
N GLY A 157 -29.41 26.73 -82.37
CA GLY A 157 -28.46 26.53 -83.48
C GLY A 157 -28.87 25.45 -84.49
N ASN A 158 -29.60 24.41 -84.05
CA ASN A 158 -30.15 23.39 -84.95
C ASN A 158 -31.44 23.85 -85.66
N ASN A 159 -32.33 24.58 -84.98
CA ASN A 159 -33.57 25.09 -85.57
C ASN A 159 -33.34 26.22 -86.61
N SER A 160 -32.22 26.94 -86.55
CA SER A 160 -31.87 27.97 -87.54
C SER A 160 -31.22 27.43 -88.82
N ARG A 161 -30.80 26.15 -88.85
CA ARG A 161 -30.19 25.50 -90.01
C ARG A 161 -31.17 24.65 -90.83
N GLY A 162 -32.40 24.50 -90.36
CA GLY A 162 -33.45 23.65 -90.98
C GLY A 162 -34.55 24.41 -91.73
N LYS A 163 -34.35 25.66 -92.14
CA LYS A 163 -35.26 26.41 -93.01
C LYS A 163 -34.54 26.89 -94.26
#